data_AF-A0A1V5WKT6-F1
#
_entry.id   AF-A0A1V5WKT6-F1
#
_cell.length_a   1.000
_cell.length_b   1.000
_cell.length_c   1.000
_cell.angle_alpha   90.00
_cell.angle_beta   90.00
_cell.angle_gamma   90.00
#
_symmetry.space_group_name_H-M   'P 1'
#
loop_
_entity.id
_entity.type
_entity.pdbx_description
1 polymer ?
#
loop_
_entity_poly.entity_id
_entity_poly.type
_entity_poly.pdbx_seq_one_letter_code
_entity_poly.pdbx_strand_id
1 'polypeptide(L)'
;MNDIVFPALPAEIQAQITALLDQDGTEALDEKKEHYAKIWQTKYELFVSQIHTVGMELVQELGTTDTRGAILLTYSGSLISLGPQQNGSRWLEYASIKFRSDVPDYIRGQSITVNGPITCDAVAEFSGSPLKKSSSVYRIAVCPEGTSESDQEQRIREATIYLTNGFIKINRTQMGQTSADVDQFTVKSIVSFLAKKHGLTQNAARAVLDDYLSVVEAGVLLGERVTVGKLGSMTLKLQAAKKARVMKNIQTGEDILVPAKPATLVPKFVVSRALKEKGALVDPEFVGLAAPDPEDDDGDE
;
A
#
# COMPACT_ATOMS: atom_id res chain seq x y z
N MET A 1 -15.53 14.76 -19.15
CA MET A 1 -14.59 14.74 -20.29
C MET A 1 -13.52 13.74 -19.94
N ASN A 2 -13.20 12.78 -20.81
CA ASN A 2 -12.04 11.92 -20.57
C ASN A 2 -10.81 12.80 -20.74
N ASP A 3 -10.18 13.19 -19.63
CA ASP A 3 -8.89 13.88 -19.69
C ASP A 3 -7.89 12.97 -20.39
N ILE A 4 -7.29 13.50 -21.44
CA ILE A 4 -6.27 12.84 -22.25
C ILE A 4 -4.94 13.04 -21.50
N VAL A 5 -4.38 11.96 -20.97
CA VAL A 5 -3.24 11.96 -20.06
C VAL A 5 -1.93 11.78 -20.81
N PHE A 6 -1.88 10.94 -21.84
CA PHE A 6 -0.62 10.56 -22.49
C PHE A 6 0.23 11.76 -22.98
N PRO A 7 -0.32 12.75 -23.70
CA PRO A 7 0.44 13.91 -24.18
C PRO A 7 0.90 14.85 -23.06
N ALA A 8 0.29 14.79 -21.88
CA ALA A 8 0.64 15.62 -20.73
C ALA A 8 1.78 15.02 -19.90
N LEU A 9 2.13 13.75 -20.11
CA LEU A 9 3.24 13.12 -19.40
C LEU A 9 4.59 13.62 -19.91
N PRO A 10 5.64 13.63 -19.08
CA PRO A 10 7.02 13.81 -19.52
C PRO A 10 7.40 12.95 -20.74
N ALA A 11 8.20 13.52 -21.64
CA ALA A 11 8.56 12.90 -22.92
C ALA A 11 9.22 11.53 -22.75
N GLU A 12 10.01 11.36 -21.69
CA GLU A 12 10.65 10.11 -21.31
C GLU A 12 9.62 9.02 -21.01
N ILE A 13 8.51 9.36 -20.34
CA ILE A 13 7.43 8.41 -20.02
C ILE A 13 6.67 8.06 -21.28
N GLN A 14 6.36 9.06 -22.12
CA GLN A 14 5.72 8.83 -23.42
C GLN A 14 6.56 7.87 -24.28
N ALA A 15 7.89 8.04 -24.28
CA ALA A 15 8.82 7.17 -24.98
C ALA A 15 8.82 5.75 -24.39
N GLN A 16 8.83 5.58 -23.06
CA GLN A 16 8.76 4.27 -22.41
C GLN A 16 7.45 3.54 -22.73
N ILE A 17 6.32 4.23 -22.66
CA ILE A 17 5.01 3.66 -23.00
C ILE A 17 4.95 3.28 -24.48
N THR A 18 5.47 4.12 -25.37
CA THR A 18 5.50 3.83 -26.82
C THR A 18 6.37 2.62 -27.12
N ALA A 19 7.58 2.55 -26.55
CA ALA A 19 8.50 1.43 -26.74
C ALA A 19 7.94 0.08 -26.24
N LEU A 20 7.07 0.11 -25.22
CA LEU A 20 6.35 -1.09 -24.78
C LEU A 20 5.37 -1.58 -25.84
N LEU A 21 4.61 -0.66 -26.42
CA LEU A 21 3.48 -0.97 -27.30
C LEU A 21 3.90 -1.31 -28.73
N ASP A 22 5.08 -0.87 -29.16
CA ASP A 22 5.66 -1.22 -30.47
C ASP A 22 5.93 -2.73 -30.62
N GLN A 23 5.89 -3.50 -29.52
CA GLN A 23 6.00 -4.97 -29.56
C GLN A 23 4.68 -5.67 -29.96
N ASP A 24 3.54 -4.96 -29.94
CA ASP A 24 2.19 -5.54 -29.99
C ASP A 24 1.42 -5.29 -31.31
N GLY A 25 2.05 -4.69 -32.32
CA GLY A 25 1.64 -4.73 -33.74
C GLY A 25 0.15 -4.59 -34.09
N THR A 26 -0.62 -3.71 -33.45
CA THR A 26 -2.10 -3.64 -33.63
C THR A 26 -2.67 -2.22 -33.72
N GLU A 27 -3.80 -2.09 -34.44
CA GLU A 27 -4.51 -0.86 -34.87
C GLU A 27 -5.10 0.02 -33.73
N ALA A 28 -4.90 -0.35 -32.46
CA ALA A 28 -5.42 0.39 -31.28
C ALA A 28 -4.30 1.05 -30.44
N LEU A 29 -3.25 1.52 -31.09
CA LEU A 29 -2.04 2.03 -30.43
C LEU A 29 -2.31 3.24 -29.52
N ASP A 30 -3.17 4.17 -29.94
CA ASP A 30 -3.44 5.40 -29.19
C ASP A 30 -4.31 5.15 -27.95
N GLU A 31 -5.32 4.28 -28.05
CA GLU A 31 -6.13 3.86 -26.90
C GLU A 31 -5.28 3.12 -25.86
N LYS A 32 -4.36 2.26 -26.31
CA LYS A 32 -3.40 1.59 -25.42
C LYS A 32 -2.44 2.60 -24.77
N LYS A 33 -1.87 3.55 -25.53
CA LYS A 33 -1.01 4.61 -24.98
C LYS A 33 -1.70 5.38 -23.88
N GLU A 34 -2.94 5.79 -24.13
CA GLU A 34 -3.75 6.53 -23.18
C GLU A 34 -4.08 5.70 -21.93
N HIS A 35 -4.39 4.42 -22.10
CA HIS A 35 -4.62 3.50 -20.98
C HIS A 35 -3.36 3.33 -20.10
N TYR A 36 -2.20 3.09 -20.70
CA TYR A 36 -0.94 2.97 -19.97
C TYR A 36 -0.51 4.30 -19.31
N ALA A 37 -0.80 5.43 -19.93
CA ALA A 37 -0.57 6.75 -19.36
C ALA A 37 -1.39 6.95 -18.08
N LYS A 38 -2.67 6.61 -18.10
CA LYS A 38 -3.54 6.65 -16.90
C LYS A 38 -3.01 5.75 -15.80
N ILE A 39 -2.63 4.50 -16.13
CA ILE A 39 -2.00 3.59 -15.17
C ILE A 39 -0.78 4.23 -14.49
N TRP A 40 0.12 4.82 -15.28
CA TRP A 40 1.33 5.44 -14.77
C TRP A 40 0.99 6.65 -13.88
N GLN A 41 0.06 7.50 -14.32
CA GLN A 41 -0.38 8.69 -13.59
C GLN A 41 -0.98 8.34 -12.23
N THR A 42 -1.90 7.36 -12.17
CA THR A 42 -2.50 6.89 -10.91
C THR A 42 -1.45 6.36 -9.94
N LYS A 43 -0.40 5.71 -10.44
CA LYS A 43 0.71 5.22 -9.60
C LYS A 43 1.56 6.36 -9.07
N TYR A 44 1.81 7.36 -9.90
CA TYR A 44 2.53 8.55 -9.47
C TYR A 44 1.75 9.30 -8.37
N GLU A 45 0.44 9.44 -8.52
CA GLU A 45 -0.44 10.03 -7.49
C GLU A 45 -0.41 9.23 -6.19
N LEU A 46 -0.50 7.89 -6.29
CA LEU A 46 -0.38 7.01 -5.13
C LEU A 46 0.98 7.16 -4.44
N PHE A 47 2.06 7.24 -5.22
CA PHE A 47 3.40 7.48 -4.72
C PHE A 47 3.46 8.79 -3.94
N VAL A 48 3.05 9.91 -4.53
CA VAL A 48 3.09 11.23 -3.90
C VAL A 48 2.24 11.25 -2.61
N SER A 49 1.02 10.72 -2.66
CA SER A 49 0.14 10.65 -1.50
C SER A 49 0.76 9.84 -0.35
N GLN A 50 1.35 8.69 -0.65
CA GLN A 50 1.97 7.86 0.38
C GLN A 50 3.23 8.51 0.96
N ILE A 51 4.09 9.12 0.13
CA ILE A 51 5.29 9.83 0.58
C ILE A 51 4.92 10.95 1.55
N HIS A 52 3.88 11.72 1.23
CA HIS A 52 3.32 12.73 2.14
C HIS A 52 2.79 12.11 3.44
N THR A 53 2.03 11.01 3.34
CA THR A 53 1.41 10.33 4.49
C THR A 53 2.43 9.76 5.49
N VAL A 54 3.58 9.28 5.02
CA VAL A 54 4.68 8.82 5.89
C VAL A 54 5.68 9.92 6.24
N GLY A 55 5.43 11.16 5.81
CA GLY A 55 6.24 12.34 6.09
C GLY A 55 7.66 12.22 5.55
N MET A 56 7.81 11.71 4.32
CA MET A 56 9.07 11.70 3.57
C MET A 56 9.17 12.94 2.67
N GLU A 57 10.39 13.30 2.29
CA GLU A 57 10.69 14.52 1.54
C GLU A 57 11.15 14.19 0.12
N LEU A 58 10.69 14.94 -0.87
CA LEU A 58 11.14 14.79 -2.25
C LEU A 58 12.43 15.60 -2.47
N VAL A 59 13.46 14.94 -3.02
CA VAL A 59 14.76 15.54 -3.32
C VAL A 59 15.15 15.28 -4.78
N GLN A 60 16.10 16.06 -5.30
CA GLN A 60 16.65 15.85 -6.65
C GLN A 60 17.80 14.86 -6.67
N GLU A 61 18.48 14.68 -5.54
CA GLU A 61 19.65 13.83 -5.42
C GLU A 61 19.70 13.17 -4.03
N LEU A 62 20.10 11.89 -4.02
CA LEU A 62 20.60 11.18 -2.85
C LEU A 62 22.11 10.99 -3.03
N GLY A 63 22.90 11.76 -2.29
CA GLY A 63 24.36 11.70 -2.36
C GLY A 63 24.93 10.37 -1.87
N THR A 64 26.16 10.04 -2.27
CA THR A 64 26.84 8.78 -1.88
C THR A 64 27.11 8.65 -0.38
N THR A 65 27.19 9.78 0.32
CA THR A 65 27.41 9.85 1.76
C THR A 65 26.12 10.06 2.54
N ASP A 66 25.00 10.28 1.86
CA ASP A 66 23.70 10.39 2.51
C ASP A 66 23.37 9.03 3.12
N THR A 67 23.04 9.00 4.41
CA THR A 67 22.72 7.77 5.14
C THR A 67 21.23 7.50 5.21
N ARG A 68 20.39 8.45 4.78
CA ARG A 68 18.94 8.36 4.86
C ARG A 68 18.43 7.27 3.93
N GLY A 69 17.44 6.52 4.37
CA GLY A 69 16.73 5.58 3.51
C GLY A 69 15.79 6.32 2.54
N ALA A 70 15.49 5.67 1.42
CA ALA A 70 14.86 6.32 0.27
C ALA A 70 13.88 5.39 -0.46
N ILE A 71 12.92 5.98 -1.16
CA ILE A 71 12.05 5.31 -2.13
C ILE A 71 12.13 6.07 -3.44
N LEU A 72 12.47 5.35 -4.51
CA LEU A 72 12.65 5.87 -5.85
C LEU A 72 11.49 5.40 -6.73
N LEU A 73 10.91 6.31 -7.50
CA LEU A 73 10.01 6.00 -8.59
C LEU A 73 10.77 6.22 -9.90
N THR A 74 10.81 5.22 -10.78
CA THR A 74 11.47 5.32 -12.09
C THR A 74 10.51 5.78 -13.18
N TYR A 75 11.04 6.23 -14.31
CA TYR A 75 10.25 6.58 -15.49
C TYR A 75 9.43 5.40 -16.04
N SER A 76 9.91 4.17 -15.88
CA SER A 76 9.15 2.94 -16.19
C SER A 76 8.04 2.63 -15.17
N GLY A 77 7.85 3.48 -14.16
CA GLY A 77 6.91 3.29 -13.07
C GLY A 77 7.37 2.31 -12.00
N SER A 78 8.57 1.73 -12.06
CA SER A 78 9.04 0.80 -11.04
C SER A 78 9.38 1.50 -9.72
N LEU A 79 9.26 0.77 -8.61
CA LEU A 79 9.69 1.25 -7.29
C LEU A 79 11.00 0.60 -6.88
N ILE A 80 11.92 1.40 -6.35
CA ILE A 80 13.13 0.94 -5.67
C ILE A 80 13.12 1.52 -4.26
N SER A 81 13.11 0.66 -3.25
CA SER A 81 13.16 1.06 -1.85
C SER A 81 14.53 0.70 -1.28
N LEU A 82 15.15 1.66 -0.62
CA LEU A 82 16.48 1.56 -0.03
C LEU A 82 16.37 1.80 1.48
N GLY A 83 16.86 0.86 2.27
CA GLY A 83 17.02 1.05 3.70
C GLY A 83 18.00 2.18 4.04
N PRO A 84 17.99 2.67 5.30
CA PRO A 84 19.06 3.53 5.78
C PRO A 84 20.42 2.83 5.63
N GLN A 85 21.48 3.61 5.43
CA GLN A 85 22.82 3.07 5.28
C GLN A 85 23.37 2.59 6.62
N GLN A 86 23.70 1.31 6.70
CA GLN A 86 24.31 0.66 7.86
C GLN A 86 25.63 0.03 7.43
N ASN A 87 26.73 0.44 8.09
CA ASN A 87 28.09 -0.05 7.80
C ASN A 87 28.48 0.03 6.31
N GLY A 88 28.07 1.11 5.62
CA GLY A 88 28.36 1.31 4.19
C GLY A 88 27.50 0.49 3.23
N SER A 89 26.45 -0.16 3.73
CA SER A 89 25.55 -0.99 2.93
C SER A 89 24.08 -0.72 3.25
N ARG A 90 23.19 -1.07 2.33
CA ARG A 90 21.73 -0.87 2.44
C ARG A 90 21.01 -2.16 2.08
N TRP A 91 19.80 -2.34 2.56
CA TRP A 91 18.91 -3.29 1.91
C TRP A 91 18.21 -2.63 0.73
N LEU A 92 17.84 -3.41 -0.27
CA LEU A 92 17.12 -2.96 -1.46
C LEU A 92 15.90 -3.84 -1.69
N GLU A 93 14.77 -3.21 -2.01
CA GLU A 93 13.58 -3.87 -2.55
C GLU A 93 13.20 -3.21 -3.85
N TYR A 94 13.02 -3.99 -4.90
CA TYR A 94 12.56 -3.53 -6.19
C TYR A 94 11.24 -4.21 -6.52
N ALA A 95 10.25 -3.40 -6.87
CA ALA A 95 8.97 -3.86 -7.38
C ALA A 95 8.82 -3.35 -8.82
N SER A 96 8.81 -4.29 -9.75
CA SER A 96 8.59 -3.97 -11.15
C SER A 96 7.11 -3.68 -11.37
N ILE A 97 6.87 -2.74 -12.27
CA ILE A 97 5.63 -2.67 -12.99
C ILE A 97 5.94 -3.30 -14.32
N LYS A 98 5.20 -4.36 -14.67
CA LYS A 98 5.41 -5.15 -15.88
C LYS A 98 5.35 -4.27 -17.15
N PHE A 99 6.47 -3.65 -17.47
CA PHE A 99 6.82 -3.09 -18.77
C PHE A 99 7.99 -3.87 -19.41
N ARG A 100 8.55 -4.84 -18.67
CA ARG A 100 9.71 -5.64 -19.04
C ARG A 100 9.50 -7.09 -18.60
N SER A 101 9.64 -8.02 -19.53
CA SER A 101 9.54 -9.48 -19.29
C SER A 101 10.85 -10.09 -18.77
N ASP A 102 11.94 -9.32 -18.78
CA ASP A 102 13.31 -9.77 -18.50
C ASP A 102 13.82 -9.39 -17.09
N VAL A 103 13.02 -8.69 -16.28
CA VAL A 103 13.34 -8.36 -14.88
C VAL A 103 12.32 -9.04 -13.96
N PRO A 104 12.75 -9.73 -12.89
CA PRO A 104 11.84 -10.31 -11.91
C PRO A 104 10.83 -9.27 -11.40
N ASP A 105 9.56 -9.69 -11.28
CA ASP A 105 8.46 -8.87 -10.74
C ASP A 105 8.80 -8.22 -9.39
N TYR A 106 9.70 -8.89 -8.65
CA TYR A 106 10.12 -8.48 -7.34
C TYR A 106 11.54 -8.95 -7.04
N ILE A 107 12.39 -8.04 -6.57
CA ILE A 107 13.76 -8.35 -6.14
C ILE A 107 13.97 -7.83 -4.73
N ARG A 108 14.65 -8.61 -3.90
CA ARG A 108 15.17 -8.18 -2.61
C ARG A 108 16.66 -8.45 -2.52
N GLY A 109 17.38 -7.52 -1.92
CA GLY A 109 18.81 -7.59 -1.66
C GLY A 109 19.15 -7.07 -0.28
N GLN A 110 20.22 -7.62 0.29
CA GLN A 110 20.84 -7.15 1.53
C GLN A 110 22.28 -6.78 1.21
N SER A 111 22.88 -5.91 2.03
CA SER A 111 24.26 -5.47 1.88
C SER A 111 24.57 -4.88 0.49
N ILE A 112 23.65 -4.08 -0.03
CA ILE A 112 23.72 -3.41 -1.33
C ILE A 112 24.53 -2.12 -1.22
N THR A 113 25.32 -1.87 -2.25
CA THR A 113 26.05 -0.60 -2.41
C THR A 113 25.46 0.14 -3.59
N VAL A 114 25.22 1.44 -3.41
CA VAL A 114 24.84 2.35 -4.50
C VAL A 114 26.12 2.85 -5.15
N ASN A 115 26.24 2.67 -6.47
CA ASN A 115 27.41 3.07 -7.23
C ASN A 115 27.24 4.52 -7.69
N GLY A 116 27.69 5.48 -6.88
CA GLY A 116 27.56 6.91 -7.18
C GLY A 116 26.28 7.55 -6.62
N PRO A 117 26.10 8.87 -6.79
CA PRO A 117 24.90 9.57 -6.35
C PRO A 117 23.68 9.10 -7.18
N ILE A 118 22.52 9.03 -6.55
CA ILE A 118 21.26 8.79 -7.26
C ILE A 118 20.65 10.15 -7.55
N THR A 119 20.51 10.50 -8.82
CA THR A 119 19.87 11.75 -9.23
C THR A 119 18.60 11.47 -10.02
N CYS A 120 17.64 12.39 -9.95
CA CYS A 120 16.56 12.43 -10.92
C CYS A 120 17.13 12.46 -12.34
N ASP A 121 16.41 11.86 -13.27
CA ASP A 121 16.71 11.77 -14.70
C ASP A 121 17.92 10.90 -15.07
N ALA A 122 18.60 10.30 -14.10
CA ALA A 122 19.72 9.38 -14.31
C ALA A 122 19.38 7.94 -13.88
N VAL A 123 20.15 7.00 -14.42
CA VAL A 123 20.10 5.58 -14.03
C VAL A 123 20.75 5.39 -12.66
N ALA A 124 20.07 4.72 -11.75
CA ALA A 124 20.67 4.28 -10.50
C ALA A 124 21.41 2.94 -10.72
N GLU A 125 22.63 2.87 -10.21
CA GLU A 125 23.48 1.68 -10.33
C GLU A 125 23.74 1.04 -8.96
N PHE A 126 23.70 -0.28 -8.90
CA PHE A 126 23.81 -1.03 -7.67
C PHE A 126 24.77 -2.21 -7.78
N SER A 127 25.51 -2.44 -6.70
CA SER A 127 26.37 -3.61 -6.49
C SER A 127 25.81 -4.49 -5.36
N GLY A 128 26.07 -5.80 -5.43
CA GLY A 128 25.52 -6.77 -4.46
C GLY A 128 24.05 -7.17 -4.69
N SER A 129 23.35 -6.55 -5.64
CA SER A 129 21.95 -6.84 -5.99
C SER A 129 21.85 -7.61 -7.31
N PRO A 130 20.80 -8.45 -7.53
CA PRO A 130 20.40 -8.92 -8.85
C PRO A 130 20.04 -7.76 -9.80
N LEU A 131 19.47 -6.67 -9.26
CA LEU A 131 19.23 -5.44 -10.00
C LEU A 131 20.55 -4.66 -10.08
N LYS A 132 21.22 -4.66 -11.24
CA LYS A 132 22.47 -3.91 -11.45
C LYS A 132 22.24 -2.45 -11.81
N LYS A 133 21.21 -2.19 -12.61
CA LYS A 133 20.85 -0.85 -13.09
C LYS A 133 19.33 -0.72 -13.12
N SER A 134 18.82 0.46 -12.77
CA SER A 134 17.42 0.80 -12.96
C SER A 134 17.18 1.46 -14.33
N SER A 135 15.91 1.69 -14.67
CA SER A 135 15.58 2.78 -15.60
C SER A 135 15.89 4.13 -14.93
N SER A 136 15.94 5.21 -15.71
CA SER A 136 16.15 6.55 -15.16
C SER A 136 15.13 6.85 -14.05
N VAL A 137 15.62 7.45 -12.97
CA VAL A 137 14.84 7.79 -11.79
C VAL A 137 14.00 9.02 -12.09
N TYR A 138 12.70 8.97 -11.80
CA TYR A 138 11.80 10.11 -11.96
C TYR A 138 11.66 10.93 -10.67
N ARG A 139 11.53 10.26 -9.53
CA ARG A 139 11.43 10.92 -8.22
C ARG A 139 12.20 10.15 -7.15
N ILE A 140 12.78 10.90 -6.23
CA ILE A 140 13.49 10.40 -5.05
C ILE A 140 12.76 10.95 -3.83
N ALA A 141 12.26 10.06 -2.98
CA ALA A 141 11.75 10.40 -1.65
C ALA A 141 12.72 9.89 -0.58
N VAL A 142 13.09 10.72 0.38
CA VAL A 142 14.00 10.39 1.47
C VAL A 142 13.33 10.62 2.82
N CYS A 143 13.78 9.92 3.87
CA CYS A 143 13.35 10.26 5.22
C CYS A 143 13.87 11.66 5.62
N PRO A 144 13.18 12.41 6.49
CA PRO A 144 13.66 13.70 6.98
C PRO A 144 15.00 13.56 7.72
N GLU A 145 15.83 14.60 7.64
CA GLU A 145 17.07 14.65 8.41
C GLU A 145 16.82 14.49 9.92
N GLY A 146 17.76 13.86 10.63
CA GLY A 146 17.64 13.60 12.07
C GLY A 146 16.68 12.46 12.47
N THR A 147 15.99 11.83 11.51
CA THR A 147 15.16 10.65 11.79
C THR A 147 16.04 9.46 12.21
N SER A 148 15.71 8.77 13.31
CA SER A 148 16.46 7.60 13.78
C SER A 148 16.44 6.46 12.76
N GLU A 149 17.48 5.62 12.71
CA GLU A 149 17.53 4.48 11.76
C GLU A 149 16.31 3.56 11.87
N SER A 150 15.84 3.32 13.10
CA SER A 150 14.66 2.48 13.36
C SER A 150 13.37 3.10 12.80
N ASP A 151 13.19 4.41 12.98
CA ASP A 151 12.03 5.12 12.45
C ASP A 151 12.07 5.21 10.92
N GLN A 152 13.25 5.42 10.33
CA GLN A 152 13.44 5.38 8.88
C GLN A 152 13.04 4.01 8.33
N GLU A 153 13.55 2.93 8.94
CA GLU A 153 13.21 1.55 8.56
C GLU A 153 11.69 1.32 8.62
N GLN A 154 11.03 1.80 9.68
CA GLN A 154 9.58 1.68 9.82
C GLN A 154 8.83 2.43 8.71
N ARG A 155 9.19 3.70 8.45
CA ARG A 155 8.53 4.54 7.43
C ARG A 155 8.68 3.94 6.03
N ILE A 156 9.90 3.54 5.67
CA ILE A 156 10.19 2.98 4.35
C ILE A 156 9.45 1.65 4.18
N ARG A 157 9.45 0.78 5.20
CA ARG A 157 8.68 -0.48 5.15
C ARG A 157 7.18 -0.24 5.00
N GLU A 158 6.60 0.67 5.78
CA GLU A 158 5.17 1.03 5.71
C GLU A 158 4.82 1.51 4.30
N ALA A 159 5.58 2.46 3.76
CA ALA A 159 5.38 2.98 2.41
C ALA A 159 5.61 1.93 1.33
N THR A 160 6.68 1.13 1.41
CA THR A 160 7.01 0.08 0.44
C THR A 160 5.88 -0.95 0.34
N ILE A 161 5.35 -1.40 1.49
CA ILE A 161 4.24 -2.37 1.53
C ILE A 161 3.00 -1.77 0.88
N TYR A 162 2.63 -0.55 1.27
CA TYR A 162 1.45 0.12 0.72
C TYR A 162 1.56 0.32 -0.80
N LEU A 163 2.67 0.88 -1.25
CA LEU A 163 2.90 1.20 -2.66
C LEU A 163 3.00 -0.03 -3.55
N THR A 164 3.74 -1.06 -3.11
CA THR A 164 3.87 -2.30 -3.89
C THR A 164 2.51 -2.97 -4.06
N ASN A 165 1.69 -3.01 -3.00
CA ASN A 165 0.34 -3.54 -3.07
C ASN A 165 -0.59 -2.70 -3.93
N GLY A 166 -0.54 -1.39 -3.79
CA GLY A 166 -1.31 -0.47 -4.61
C GLY A 166 -0.96 -0.58 -6.10
N PHE A 167 0.32 -0.71 -6.43
CA PHE A 167 0.78 -0.86 -7.80
C PHE A 167 0.33 -2.19 -8.41
N ILE A 168 0.38 -3.28 -7.62
CA ILE A 168 -0.16 -4.59 -8.02
C ILE A 168 -1.67 -4.49 -8.28
N LYS A 169 -2.42 -3.81 -7.40
CA LYS A 169 -3.87 -3.61 -7.57
C LYS A 169 -4.17 -2.82 -8.84
N ILE A 170 -3.51 -1.67 -9.06
CA ILE A 170 -3.68 -0.85 -10.27
C ILE A 170 -3.43 -1.70 -11.53
N ASN A 171 -2.35 -2.48 -11.55
CA ASN A 171 -2.03 -3.34 -12.69
C ASN A 171 -3.13 -4.38 -12.94
N ARG A 172 -3.60 -5.08 -11.91
CA ARG A 172 -4.63 -6.13 -12.05
C ARG A 172 -5.98 -5.57 -12.49
N THR A 173 -6.43 -4.49 -11.86
CA THR A 173 -7.71 -3.84 -12.17
C THR A 173 -7.75 -3.34 -13.62
N GLN A 174 -6.66 -2.76 -14.10
CA GLN A 174 -6.61 -2.17 -15.43
C GLN A 174 -6.37 -3.21 -16.54
N MET A 175 -5.72 -4.35 -16.25
CA MET A 175 -5.56 -5.48 -17.19
C MET A 175 -6.81 -6.38 -17.31
N GLY A 176 -7.98 -5.94 -16.82
CA GLY A 176 -9.24 -6.68 -16.94
C GLY A 176 -9.28 -7.98 -16.12
N GLN A 177 -8.35 -8.17 -15.17
CA GLN A 177 -8.39 -9.30 -14.25
C GLN A 177 -9.34 -8.96 -13.10
N THR A 178 -10.63 -9.22 -13.32
CA THR A 178 -11.64 -9.12 -12.27
C THR A 178 -11.42 -10.24 -11.26
N SER A 179 -11.38 -9.86 -9.98
CA SER A 179 -11.22 -10.69 -8.77
C SER A 179 -9.80 -11.14 -8.41
N ALA A 180 -9.32 -10.64 -7.27
CA ALA A 180 -9.19 -11.41 -6.04
C ALA A 180 -8.32 -10.62 -5.06
N ASP A 181 -8.64 -10.71 -3.78
CA ASP A 181 -7.97 -10.07 -2.65
C ASP A 181 -6.46 -9.88 -2.85
N VAL A 182 -5.95 -8.75 -2.36
CA VAL A 182 -4.52 -8.60 -2.17
C VAL A 182 -4.12 -9.59 -1.06
N ASP A 183 -3.73 -10.82 -1.44
CA ASP A 183 -3.30 -11.93 -0.56
C ASP A 183 -2.20 -11.54 0.45
N GLN A 184 -1.62 -10.34 0.29
CA GLN A 184 -0.61 -9.75 1.16
C GLN A 184 -1.14 -9.16 2.48
N PHE A 185 -2.46 -9.15 2.71
CA PHE A 185 -3.04 -8.74 4.01
C PHE A 185 -3.71 -9.91 4.76
N THR A 186 -3.39 -11.15 4.38
CA THR A 186 -3.82 -12.36 5.10
C THR A 186 -2.97 -12.61 6.35
N VAL A 187 -3.50 -13.34 7.34
CA VAL A 187 -2.71 -13.77 8.53
C VAL A 187 -1.40 -14.44 8.13
N LYS A 188 -1.42 -15.28 7.08
CA LYS A 188 -0.23 -15.96 6.56
C LYS A 188 0.85 -14.98 6.10
N SER A 189 0.46 -13.94 5.36
CA SER A 189 1.38 -12.90 4.87
C SER A 189 1.94 -12.03 6.00
N ILE A 190 1.11 -11.64 6.98
CA ILE A 190 1.51 -10.90 8.18
C ILE A 190 2.54 -11.71 8.99
N VAL A 191 2.28 -13.00 9.22
CA VAL A 191 3.22 -13.90 9.92
C VAL A 191 4.55 -14.00 9.18
N SER A 192 4.52 -14.14 7.85
CA SER A 192 5.74 -14.19 7.04
C SER A 192 6.55 -12.89 7.15
N PHE A 193 5.87 -11.74 7.16
CA PHE A 193 6.49 -10.44 7.32
C PHE A 193 7.14 -10.29 8.71
N LEU A 194 6.40 -10.58 9.78
CA LEU A 194 6.90 -10.51 11.16
C LEU A 194 8.11 -11.43 11.37
N ALA A 195 8.02 -12.67 10.86
CA ALA A 195 9.10 -13.64 10.91
C ALA A 195 10.39 -13.09 10.29
N LYS A 196 10.31 -12.58 9.05
CA LYS A 196 11.47 -12.01 8.35
C LYS A 196 12.01 -10.78 9.05
N LYS A 197 11.13 -9.86 9.48
CA LYS A 197 11.53 -8.59 10.10
C LYS A 197 12.27 -8.79 11.42
N HIS A 198 11.84 -9.76 12.22
CA HIS A 198 12.36 -9.98 13.57
C HIS A 198 13.30 -11.19 13.68
N GLY A 199 13.68 -11.81 12.55
CA GLY A 199 14.52 -13.01 12.54
C GLY A 199 13.89 -14.21 13.23
N LEU A 200 12.55 -14.26 13.29
CA LEU A 200 11.79 -15.35 13.92
C LEU A 200 11.45 -16.43 12.89
N THR A 201 11.20 -17.65 13.38
CA THR A 201 10.51 -18.65 12.56
C THR A 201 9.05 -18.23 12.34
N GLN A 202 8.43 -18.70 11.25
CA GLN A 202 6.99 -18.41 11.02
C GLN A 202 6.10 -18.95 12.14
N ASN A 203 6.48 -20.05 12.78
CA ASN A 203 5.74 -20.60 13.91
C ASN A 203 5.84 -19.68 15.13
N ALA A 204 7.04 -19.18 15.45
CA ALA A 204 7.22 -18.25 16.56
C ALA A 204 6.50 -16.91 16.30
N ALA A 205 6.58 -16.37 15.08
CA ALA A 205 5.88 -15.14 14.71
C ALA A 205 4.35 -15.30 14.78
N ARG A 206 3.81 -16.46 14.39
CA ARG A 206 2.38 -16.78 14.56
C ARG A 206 2.00 -16.85 16.03
N ALA A 207 2.77 -17.56 16.86
CA ALA A 207 2.50 -17.65 18.29
C ALA A 207 2.41 -16.28 18.96
N VAL A 208 3.36 -15.38 18.67
CA VAL A 208 3.34 -14.01 19.20
C VAL A 208 2.10 -13.22 18.74
N LEU A 209 1.69 -13.39 17.48
CA LEU A 209 0.50 -12.74 16.95
C LEU A 209 -0.78 -13.27 17.63
N ASP A 210 -0.89 -14.58 17.79
CA ASP A 210 -2.06 -15.23 18.40
C ASP A 210 -2.15 -14.88 19.90
N ASP A 211 -1.02 -14.84 20.61
CA ASP A 211 -0.95 -14.40 22.00
C ASP A 211 -1.41 -12.94 22.15
N TYR A 212 -0.95 -12.05 21.27
CA TYR A 212 -1.39 -10.65 21.26
C TYR A 212 -2.91 -10.53 21.06
N LEU A 213 -3.47 -11.25 20.09
CA LEU A 213 -4.92 -11.25 19.83
C LEU A 213 -5.71 -11.81 21.02
N SER A 214 -5.20 -12.87 21.65
CA SER A 214 -5.83 -13.49 22.83
C SER A 214 -5.86 -12.54 24.03
N VAL A 215 -4.80 -11.77 24.26
CA VAL A 215 -4.76 -10.74 25.32
C VAL A 215 -5.76 -9.62 25.03
N VAL A 216 -5.86 -9.18 23.76
CA VAL A 216 -6.84 -8.17 23.36
C VAL A 216 -8.27 -8.65 23.57
N GLU A 217 -8.57 -9.89 23.15
CA GLU A 217 -9.88 -10.53 23.35
C GLU A 217 -10.22 -10.64 24.84
N ALA A 218 -9.31 -11.17 25.66
CA ALA A 218 -9.53 -11.33 27.10
C ALA A 218 -9.83 -10.00 27.79
N GLY A 219 -9.08 -8.94 27.47
CA GLY A 219 -9.33 -7.61 28.02
C GLY A 219 -10.73 -7.08 27.65
N VAL A 220 -11.15 -7.24 26.39
CA VAL A 220 -12.48 -6.81 25.97
C VAL A 220 -13.59 -7.62 26.64
N LEU A 221 -13.42 -8.93 26.77
CA LEU A 221 -14.39 -9.80 27.45
C LEU A 221 -14.51 -9.50 28.95
N LEU A 222 -13.48 -8.93 29.57
CA LEU A 222 -13.53 -8.40 30.94
C LEU A 222 -14.25 -7.03 31.04
N GLY A 223 -14.71 -6.47 29.92
CA GLY A 223 -15.36 -5.17 29.86
C GLY A 223 -14.39 -3.99 29.78
N GLU A 224 -13.08 -4.24 29.66
CA GLU A 224 -12.08 -3.19 29.55
C GLU A 224 -12.12 -2.50 28.19
N ARG A 225 -11.67 -1.25 28.17
CA ARG A 225 -11.32 -0.56 26.93
C ARG A 225 -9.91 -0.95 26.52
N VAL A 226 -9.78 -1.80 25.50
CA VAL A 226 -8.47 -2.27 25.03
C VAL A 226 -8.02 -1.44 23.82
N THR A 227 -6.85 -0.82 23.94
CA THR A 227 -6.23 -0.05 22.85
C THR A 227 -5.47 -0.99 21.91
N VAL A 228 -5.79 -0.95 20.61
CA VAL A 228 -5.16 -1.74 19.55
C VAL A 228 -4.17 -0.86 18.79
N GLY A 229 -3.12 -0.45 19.50
CA GLY A 229 -2.06 0.42 18.98
C GLY A 229 -2.60 1.68 18.28
N LYS A 230 -2.11 1.95 17.06
CA LYS A 230 -2.52 3.13 16.26
C LYS A 230 -3.87 2.95 15.56
N LEU A 231 -4.49 1.77 15.59
CA LEU A 231 -5.73 1.50 14.87
C LEU A 231 -6.96 2.08 15.60
N GLY A 232 -6.98 2.02 16.93
CA GLY A 232 -8.13 2.43 17.71
C GLY A 232 -8.25 1.69 19.03
N SER A 233 -9.48 1.56 19.52
CA SER A 233 -9.80 0.82 20.74
C SER A 233 -11.04 -0.04 20.57
N MET A 234 -11.06 -1.18 21.26
CA MET A 234 -12.19 -2.10 21.30
C MET A 234 -12.80 -2.11 22.70
N THR A 235 -14.14 -2.13 22.77
CA THR A 235 -14.93 -2.10 24.01
C THR A 235 -16.17 -2.96 23.86
N LEU A 236 -16.75 -3.47 24.95
CA LEU A 236 -18.11 -4.01 24.94
C LEU A 236 -19.13 -2.89 25.15
N LYS A 237 -20.16 -2.84 24.30
CA LYS A 237 -21.32 -1.95 24.44
C LYS A 237 -22.55 -2.79 24.74
N LEU A 238 -23.35 -2.37 25.72
CA LEU A 238 -24.66 -2.97 25.96
C LEU A 238 -25.62 -2.58 24.83
N GLN A 239 -26.10 -3.58 24.11
CA GLN A 239 -27.18 -3.43 23.14
C GLN A 239 -28.51 -3.74 23.83
N ALA A 240 -29.43 -2.77 23.81
CA ALA A 240 -30.75 -2.93 24.40
C ALA A 240 -31.56 -4.05 23.72
N ALA A 241 -32.46 -4.67 24.47
CA ALA A 241 -33.34 -5.69 23.94
C ALA A 241 -34.22 -5.14 22.80
N LYS A 242 -34.34 -5.90 21.71
CA LYS A 242 -35.19 -5.56 20.56
C LYS A 242 -36.37 -6.52 20.51
N LYS A 243 -37.60 -5.99 20.45
CA LYS A 243 -38.81 -6.79 20.27
C LYS A 243 -38.82 -7.45 18.88
N ALA A 244 -39.57 -8.55 18.77
CA ALA A 244 -39.83 -9.17 17.49
C ALA A 244 -40.51 -8.15 16.56
N ARG A 245 -40.07 -8.10 15.29
CA ARG A 245 -40.62 -7.20 14.29
C ARG A 245 -40.62 -7.86 12.93
N VAL A 246 -41.63 -7.56 12.13
CA VAL A 246 -41.66 -7.94 10.72
C VAL A 246 -40.83 -6.92 9.96
N MET A 247 -39.84 -7.40 9.20
CA MET A 247 -39.09 -6.59 8.24
C MET A 247 -39.26 -7.19 6.86
N LYS A 248 -39.34 -6.37 5.82
CA LYS A 248 -39.31 -6.87 4.46
C LYS A 248 -37.89 -7.26 4.07
N ASN A 249 -37.74 -8.41 3.42
CA ASN A 249 -36.52 -8.76 2.73
C ASN A 249 -36.27 -7.72 1.63
N ILE A 250 -35.12 -7.05 1.66
CA ILE A 250 -34.76 -6.02 0.68
C ILE A 250 -34.64 -6.62 -0.74
N GLN A 251 -34.26 -7.89 -0.86
CA GLN A 251 -34.08 -8.56 -2.16
C GLN A 251 -35.38 -9.19 -2.69
N THR A 252 -36.21 -9.77 -1.82
CA THR A 252 -37.40 -10.54 -2.27
C THR A 252 -38.73 -9.84 -2.00
N GLY A 253 -38.75 -8.78 -1.18
CA GLY A 253 -39.97 -8.05 -0.79
C GLY A 253 -40.88 -8.79 0.19
N GLU A 254 -40.55 -10.03 0.54
CA GLU A 254 -41.32 -10.87 1.45
C GLU A 254 -41.14 -10.45 2.91
N ASP A 255 -42.19 -10.62 3.70
CA ASP A 255 -42.18 -10.32 5.13
C ASP A 255 -41.38 -11.39 5.90
N ILE A 256 -40.24 -10.97 6.47
CA ILE A 256 -39.42 -11.79 7.36
C ILE A 256 -39.69 -11.39 8.80
N LEU A 257 -40.06 -12.37 9.62
CA LEU A 257 -40.14 -12.19 11.06
C LEU A 257 -38.73 -12.20 11.67
N VAL A 258 -38.28 -11.05 12.16
CA VAL A 258 -37.05 -10.96 12.97
C VAL A 258 -37.41 -11.27 14.43
N PRO A 259 -36.83 -12.32 15.04
CA PRO A 259 -37.16 -12.70 16.41
C PRO A 259 -36.69 -11.63 17.40
N ALA A 260 -37.32 -11.61 18.58
CA ALA A 260 -36.88 -10.76 19.67
C ALA A 260 -35.44 -11.10 20.06
N LYS A 261 -34.59 -10.09 20.20
CA LYS A 261 -33.20 -10.24 20.68
C LYS A 261 -33.11 -9.69 22.11
N PRO A 262 -32.66 -10.48 23.10
CA PRO A 262 -32.45 -10.00 24.45
C PRO A 262 -31.34 -8.94 24.49
N ALA A 263 -31.21 -8.25 25.62
CA ALA A 263 -30.09 -7.34 25.82
C ALA A 263 -28.77 -8.14 25.86
N THR A 264 -27.80 -7.76 25.05
CA THR A 264 -26.51 -8.46 24.94
C THR A 264 -25.36 -7.46 24.86
N LEU A 265 -24.19 -7.85 25.35
CA LEU A 265 -22.95 -7.11 25.11
C LEU A 265 -22.45 -7.40 23.71
N VAL A 266 -22.10 -6.36 22.96
CA VAL A 266 -21.54 -6.46 21.62
C VAL A 266 -20.19 -5.73 21.56
N PRO A 267 -19.17 -6.30 20.90
CA PRO A 267 -17.94 -5.58 20.63
C PRO A 267 -18.21 -4.35 19.76
N LYS A 268 -17.61 -3.22 20.14
CA LYS A 268 -17.55 -2.00 19.35
C LYS A 268 -16.08 -1.60 19.17
N PHE A 269 -15.67 -1.40 17.92
CA PHE A 269 -14.36 -0.83 17.59
C PHE A 269 -14.51 0.66 17.31
N VAL A 270 -13.64 1.47 17.93
CA VAL A 270 -13.56 2.91 17.69
C VAL A 270 -12.22 3.19 17.02
N VAL A 271 -12.28 3.59 15.75
CA VAL A 271 -11.10 3.92 14.94
C VAL A 271 -10.40 5.17 15.47
N SER A 272 -9.07 5.13 15.55
CA SER A 272 -8.26 6.26 16.02
C SER A 272 -8.37 7.46 15.10
N ARG A 273 -8.22 8.67 15.67
CA ARG A 273 -8.19 9.91 14.89
C ARG A 273 -7.10 9.88 13.82
N ALA A 274 -5.91 9.42 14.17
CA ALA A 274 -4.79 9.34 13.24
C ALA A 274 -5.08 8.43 12.04
N LEU A 275 -5.78 7.29 12.24
CA LEU A 275 -6.15 6.43 11.13
C LEU A 275 -7.26 7.04 10.26
N LYS A 276 -8.23 7.74 10.87
CA LYS A 276 -9.25 8.49 10.13
C LYS A 276 -8.65 9.59 9.26
N GLU A 277 -7.71 10.36 9.81
CA GLU A 277 -7.01 11.42 9.06
C GLU A 277 -6.21 10.83 7.90
N LYS A 278 -5.49 9.72 8.11
CA LYS A 278 -4.81 9.00 7.01
C LYS A 278 -5.80 8.49 5.96
N GLY A 279 -6.92 7.91 6.38
CA GLY A 279 -7.97 7.42 5.48
C GLY A 279 -8.60 8.50 4.62
N ALA A 280 -8.79 9.70 5.18
CA ALA A 280 -9.34 10.85 4.45
C ALA A 280 -8.41 11.38 3.34
N LEU A 281 -7.13 11.01 3.35
CA LEU A 281 -6.16 11.34 2.30
C LEU A 281 -6.11 10.28 1.18
N VAL A 282 -6.84 9.16 1.33
CA VAL A 282 -6.89 8.09 0.33
C VAL A 282 -7.98 8.39 -0.68
N ASP A 283 -7.64 8.33 -1.96
CA ASP A 283 -8.58 8.49 -3.06
C ASP A 283 -9.61 7.33 -3.10
N PRO A 284 -10.92 7.60 -2.99
CA PRO A 284 -11.98 6.59 -3.08
C PRO A 284 -11.99 5.78 -4.38
N GLU A 285 -11.62 6.40 -5.51
CA GLU A 285 -11.54 5.72 -6.80
C GLU A 285 -10.45 4.65 -6.79
N PHE A 286 -9.34 4.93 -6.12
CA PHE A 286 -8.22 4.01 -5.97
C PHE A 286 -8.54 2.78 -5.10
N VAL A 287 -9.34 2.95 -4.04
CA VAL A 287 -9.78 1.83 -3.20
C VAL A 287 -10.94 1.04 -3.80
N GLY A 288 -11.58 1.53 -4.86
CA GLY A 288 -12.72 0.87 -5.52
C GLY A 288 -14.03 1.06 -4.75
N LEU A 289 -14.12 2.13 -3.94
CA LEU A 289 -15.29 2.48 -3.12
C LEU A 289 -16.06 3.68 -3.71
N ALA A 290 -15.99 3.86 -5.04
CA ALA A 290 -16.57 5.02 -5.73
C ALA A 290 -18.12 5.12 -5.63
N ALA A 291 -18.79 4.08 -5.14
CA ALA A 291 -20.20 4.13 -4.79
C ALA A 291 -20.33 4.28 -3.26
N PRO A 292 -21.05 5.30 -2.75
CA PRO A 292 -21.38 5.38 -1.34
C PRO A 292 -22.16 4.12 -0.95
N ASP A 293 -21.80 3.53 0.18
CA ASP A 293 -22.54 2.40 0.74
C ASP A 293 -23.95 2.92 1.11
N PRO A 294 -25.04 2.35 0.56
CA PRO A 294 -26.40 2.82 0.86
C PRO A 294 -26.79 2.65 2.34
N GLU A 295 -25.93 2.06 3.17
CA GLU A 295 -26.16 1.83 4.60
C GLU A 295 -25.58 2.92 5.53
N ASP A 296 -24.87 3.93 5.03
CA ASP A 296 -24.29 5.01 5.86
C ASP A 296 -25.28 6.14 6.25
N ASP A 297 -26.60 5.91 6.10
CA ASP A 297 -27.63 6.73 6.77
C ASP A 297 -27.81 6.25 8.22
N ASP A 298 -26.73 6.27 8.99
CA ASP A 298 -26.83 6.30 10.45
C ASP A 298 -27.29 7.72 10.81
N GLY A 299 -28.62 7.89 10.82
CA GLY A 299 -29.27 9.09 11.30
C GLY A 299 -28.80 9.44 12.71
N ASP A 300 -27.89 10.41 12.78
CA ASP A 300 -27.66 11.24 13.95
C ASP A 300 -28.84 12.22 14.07
N GLU A 301 -29.93 11.76 14.71
CA GLU A 301 -30.84 12.59 15.52
C GLU A 301 -30.72 12.22 17.00
#